data_AF-A0A1G9GVN1-F1
#
_entry.id   AF-A0A1G9GVN1-F1
#
_cell.length_a   1.000
_cell.length_b   1.000
_cell.length_c   1.000
_cell.angle_alpha   90.00
_cell.angle_beta   90.00
_cell.angle_gamma   90.00
#
_symmetry.space_group_name_H-M   'P 1'
#
loop_
_entity.id
_entity.type
_entity.pdbx_description
1 polymer ?
#
loop_
_entity_poly.entity_id
_entity_poly.type
_entity_poly.pdbx_seq_one_letter_code
_entity_poly.pdbx_strand_id
1 'polypeptide(L)' 'MGSNTQIDQPVRCRACGTTNDHYYTYCRNCLQTLPAKPDAKR' A
#
# COMPACT_ATOMS: atom_id res chain seq x y z
N MET A 1 15.85 -22.22 1.46
CA MET A 1 14.38 -22.10 1.41
C MET A 1 14.07 -20.63 1.19
N GLY A 2 13.77 -20.23 -0.04
CA GLY A 2 13.52 -18.83 -0.37
C GLY A 2 12.15 -18.43 0.17
N SER A 3 12.14 -17.58 1.19
CA SER A 3 10.93 -16.93 1.70
C SER A 3 10.40 -16.00 0.62
N ASN A 4 9.50 -16.50 -0.22
CA ASN A 4 8.70 -15.69 -1.14
C ASN A 4 7.59 -14.99 -0.34
N THR A 5 7.99 -14.31 0.74
CA THR A 5 7.11 -13.42 1.48
C THR A 5 7.05 -12.18 0.62
N GLN A 6 6.03 -12.11 -0.24
CA GLN A 6 5.67 -10.94 -1.01
C GLN A 6 5.61 -9.78 -0.01
N ILE A 7 6.70 -9.00 0.09
CA ILE A 7 6.87 -8.05 1.17
C ILE A 7 5.77 -7.04 0.97
N ASP A 8 4.87 -7.06 1.93
CA ASP A 8 3.67 -6.28 1.91
C ASP A 8 4.04 -4.84 2.26
N GLN A 9 4.67 -4.20 1.28
CA GLN A 9 5.39 -2.96 1.48
C GLN A 9 4.40 -1.85 1.78
N PRO A 10 4.51 -1.19 2.94
CA PRO A 10 3.58 -0.14 3.32
C PRO A 10 3.63 1.01 2.32
N VAL A 11 2.47 1.60 2.04
CA VAL A 11 2.28 2.68 1.09
C VAL A 11 2.21 4.02 1.82
N ARG A 12 3.04 4.98 1.39
CA ARG A 12 2.97 6.34 1.90
C ARG A 12 1.90 7.14 1.16
N CYS A 13 0.98 7.74 1.91
CA CYS A 13 -0.04 8.63 1.38
C CYS A 13 0.61 9.90 0.81
N ARG A 14 0.30 10.22 -0.45
CA ARG A 14 0.83 11.43 -1.11
C ARG A 14 0.20 12.73 -0.62
N ALA A 15 -0.97 12.66 0.02
CA ALA A 15 -1.70 13.84 0.49
C ALA A 15 -1.25 14.29 1.88
N CYS A 16 -1.14 13.38 2.85
CA CYS A 16 -0.79 13.73 4.24
C CYS A 16 0.52 13.10 4.74
N GLY A 17 1.19 12.28 3.92
CA GLY A 17 2.45 11.65 4.29
C GLY A 17 2.35 10.44 5.22
N THR A 18 1.14 10.08 5.69
CA THR A 18 0.91 8.90 6.55
C THR A 18 1.31 7.61 5.83
N THR A 19 2.07 6.78 6.51
CA THR A 19 2.36 5.41 6.07
C THR A 19 1.17 4.52 6.38
N ASN A 20 0.63 3.87 5.36
CA ASN A 20 -0.51 2.98 5.44
C ASN A 20 -0.08 1.57 5.08
N ASP A 21 -0.81 0.59 5.59
CA ASP A 21 -0.72 -0.76 5.08
C ASP A 21 -1.20 -0.79 3.63
N HIS A 22 -0.57 -1.63 2.81
CA HIS A 22 -0.85 -1.72 1.38
C HIS A 22 -2.19 -2.41 1.10
N TYR A 23 -2.81 -3.07 2.10
CA TYR A 23 -4.13 -3.67 1.98
C TYR A 23 -5.23 -2.61 1.85
N TYR A 24 -4.95 -1.38 2.29
CA TYR A 24 -5.92 -0.31 2.25
C TYR A 24 -5.97 0.36 0.88
N THR A 25 -7.19 0.57 0.38
CA THR A 25 -7.46 1.36 -0.83
C THR A 25 -7.47 2.86 -0.56
N TYR A 26 -7.55 3.28 0.71
CA TYR A 26 -7.59 4.68 1.15
C TYR A 26 -6.75 4.92 2.40
N CYS A 27 -6.28 6.15 2.57
CA CYS A 27 -5.47 6.56 3.71
C CYS A 27 -6.29 6.52 5.01
N ARG A 28 -5.77 5.85 6.04
CA ARG A 28 -6.42 5.74 7.36
C ARG A 28 -6.45 7.03 8.16
N ASN A 29 -5.71 8.06 7.71
CA ASN A 29 -5.66 9.36 8.37
C ASN A 29 -6.50 10.43 7.65
N CYS A 30 -6.31 10.61 6.33
CA CYS A 30 -6.98 11.68 5.58
C CYS A 30 -7.99 11.19 4.53
N LEU A 31 -8.24 9.88 4.45
CA LEU A 31 -9.21 9.23 3.55
C LEU A 31 -8.96 9.40 2.04
N GLN A 32 -7.86 10.05 1.64
CA GLN A 32 -7.44 10.10 0.24
C GLN A 32 -7.11 8.71 -0.32
N THR A 33 -7.42 8.49 -1.59
CA THR A 33 -7.16 7.22 -2.28
C THR A 33 -5.67 6.94 -2.32
N LEU A 34 -5.28 5.72 -1.94
CA LEU A 34 -3.90 5.28 -2.03
C LEU A 34 -3.62 4.75 -3.45
N PRO A 35 -2.39 4.88 -3.95
CA PRO A 35 -2.03 4.28 -5.23
C PRO A 35 -2.31 2.77 -5.16
N ALA A 36 -3.17 2.30 -6.07
CA ALA A 36 -3.39 0.87 -6.24
C ALA A 36 -2.03 0.20 -6.46
N LYS A 37 -1.78 -0.94 -5.81
CA LYS A 37 -0.62 -1.76 -6.15
C LYS A 37 -0.64 -1.94 -7.67
N PRO A 38 0.53 -1.91 -8.37
CA PRO A 38 0.56 -2.41 -9.73
C PRO A 38 0.01 -3.83 -9.68
N ASP A 39 -1.16 -3.98 -10.29
CA ASP A 39 -1.88 -5.22 -10.41
C ASP A 39 -0.87 -6.31 -10.76
N ALA A 40 -0.75 -7.34 -9.93
CA ALA A 40 -0.07 -8.55 -10.32
C ALA A 40 -0.92 -9.19 -11.42
N LYS A 41 -0.86 -8.62 -12.63
CA LYS A 41 -1.38 -9.21 -13.85
C LYS A 41 -0.51 -10.44 -14.11
N ARG A 42 -1.00 -11.54 -13.54
CA ARG A 42 -0.87 -12.96 -13.87
C ARG A 42 0.12 -13.34 -14.95
#